data_AF-A0A372Q9E5-F1
#
_entry.id   AF-A0A372Q9E5-F1
#
_cell.length_a   1.000
_cell.length_b   1.000
_cell.length_c   1.000
_cell.angle_alpha   90.00
_cell.angle_beta   90.00
_cell.angle_gamma   90.00
#
_symmetry.space_group_name_H-M   'P 1'
#
loop_
_entity.id
_entity.type
_entity.pdbx_description
1 polymer ?
#
loop_
_entity_poly.entity_id
_entity_poly.type
_entity_poly.pdbx_seq_one_letter_code
_entity_poly.pdbx_strand_id
1 'polypeptide(L)' 'MCKIWVTDNNGNYLTGDNSYHKCDSGSLTFETLSNDYWLNAAVEGSLRKDKHRGPFNGDTCYIINGFVDNWRIYIVIHFI' A
#
# COMPACT_ATOMS: atom_id res chain seq x y z
N MET A 1 -7.38 -7.60 -9.72
CA MET A 1 -7.57 -7.32 -8.27
C MET A 1 -6.27 -6.73 -7.72
N CYS A 2 -6.24 -6.16 -6.52
CA CYS A 2 -5.01 -5.75 -5.84
C CYS A 2 -5.02 -6.19 -4.39
N LYS A 3 -3.83 -6.13 -3.82
CA LYS A 3 -3.55 -6.44 -2.43
C LYS A 3 -2.62 -5.36 -1.91
N ILE A 4 -2.98 -4.73 -0.80
CA ILE A 4 -2.20 -3.68 -0.16
C ILE A 4 -1.98 -4.08 1.29
N TRP A 5 -0.73 -4.10 1.73
CA TRP A 5 -0.42 -4.47 3.10
C TRP A 5 0.75 -3.68 3.65
N VAL A 6 0.80 -3.60 4.96
CA VAL A 6 1.80 -2.82 5.69
C VAL A 6 2.71 -3.77 6.45
N THR A 7 4.01 -3.52 6.38
CA THR A 7 5.03 -4.27 7.13
C THR A 7 5.88 -3.36 8.00
N ASP A 8 6.50 -3.92 9.03
CA ASP A 8 7.54 -3.23 9.81
C ASP A 8 8.87 -3.15 9.03
N ASN A 9 9.89 -2.54 9.63
CA ASN A 9 11.25 -2.45 9.06
C ASN A 9 11.93 -3.81 8.84
N ASN A 10 11.44 -4.87 9.47
CA ASN A 10 11.97 -6.22 9.33
C ASN A 10 11.19 -7.04 8.28
N GLY A 11 10.16 -6.45 7.66
CA GLY A 11 9.28 -7.11 6.70
C GLY A 11 8.18 -7.96 7.34
N ASN A 12 7.97 -7.87 8.65
CA ASN A 12 6.86 -8.56 9.31
C ASN A 12 5.54 -7.87 8.99
N TYR A 13 4.52 -8.67 8.71
CA TYR A 13 3.17 -8.17 8.48
C TYR A 13 2.64 -7.45 9.73
N LEU A 14 2.12 -6.24 9.54
CA LEU A 14 1.46 -5.46 10.58
C LEU A 14 -0.04 -5.45 10.37
N THR A 15 -0.50 -5.02 9.20
CA THR A 15 -1.92 -4.83 8.87
C THR A 15 -2.14 -4.77 7.36
N GLY A 16 -3.40 -4.84 6.93
CA GLY A 16 -3.80 -4.72 5.54
C GLY A 16 -4.47 -5.95 4.95
N ASP A 17 -4.36 -6.09 3.65
CA ASP A 17 -5.01 -7.16 2.90
C ASP A 17 -4.24 -8.48 3.03
N ASN A 18 -4.98 -9.53 3.34
CA ASN A 18 -4.46 -10.90 3.29
C ASN A 18 -4.71 -11.57 1.93
N SER A 19 -5.70 -11.08 1.17
CA SER A 19 -6.10 -11.60 -0.13
C SER A 19 -6.34 -10.47 -1.13
N TYR A 20 -6.39 -10.83 -2.41
CA TYR A 20 -6.69 -9.87 -3.46
C TYR A 20 -8.16 -9.43 -3.41
N HIS A 21 -8.40 -8.13 -3.56
CA HIS A 21 -9.71 -7.53 -3.64
C HIS A 21 -9.82 -6.52 -4.80
N LYS A 22 -11.01 -5.97 -5.00
CA LYS A 22 -11.26 -4.94 -6.01
C LYS A 22 -10.59 -3.61 -5.61
N CYS A 23 -9.76 -3.03 -6.46
CA CYS A 23 -9.00 -1.80 -6.14
C CYS A 23 -9.82 -0.52 -6.19
N ASP A 24 -11.00 -0.61 -6.79
CA ASP A 24 -11.98 0.46 -6.97
C ASP A 24 -12.97 0.55 -5.79
N SER A 25 -12.72 -0.18 -4.70
CA SER A 25 -13.63 -0.24 -3.54
C SER A 25 -13.58 0.98 -2.60
N GLY A 26 -12.87 2.05 -2.96
CA GLY A 26 -12.82 3.31 -2.19
C GLY A 26 -11.55 3.48 -1.37
N SER A 27 -11.63 4.29 -0.31
CA SER A 27 -10.50 4.57 0.59
C SER A 27 -10.27 3.43 1.58
N LEU A 28 -9.02 2.98 1.70
CA LEU A 28 -8.58 2.04 2.72
C LEU A 28 -7.81 2.79 3.80
N THR A 29 -8.17 2.54 5.06
CA THR A 29 -7.47 3.08 6.23
C THR A 29 -6.88 1.93 7.02
N PHE A 30 -5.58 2.02 7.30
CA PHE A 30 -4.86 1.03 8.08
C PHE A 30 -4.28 1.72 9.31
N GLU A 31 -4.64 1.24 10.50
CA GLU A 31 -4.02 1.69 11.75
C GLU A 31 -2.83 0.78 12.04
N THR A 32 -1.67 1.39 12.30
CA THR A 32 -0.44 0.69 12.68
C THR A 32 0.11 1.26 13.99
N LEU A 33 0.60 0.38 14.85
CA LEU A 33 1.27 0.74 16.10
C LEU A 33 2.78 0.91 15.94
N SER A 34 3.32 0.68 14.74
CA SER A 34 4.76 0.86 14.47
C SER A 34 5.10 2.30 14.17
N ASN A 35 6.21 2.76 14.76
CA ASN A 35 6.76 4.09 14.48
C ASN A 35 7.21 4.24 13.02
N ASP A 36 7.78 3.18 12.44
CA ASP A 36 8.19 3.13 11.03
C ASP A 36 7.49 1.97 10.33
N TYR A 37 6.88 2.24 9.18
CA TYR A 37 6.19 1.22 8.40
C TYR A 37 6.46 1.31 6.90
N TRP A 38 6.30 0.18 6.22
CA TRP A 38 6.43 0.05 4.77
C TRP A 38 5.10 -0.33 4.15
N LEU A 39 4.72 0.39 3.10
CA LEU A 39 3.56 0.08 2.29
C LEU A 39 3.96 -0.86 1.15
N ASN A 40 3.26 -1.97 1.05
CA ASN A 40 3.39 -2.95 -0.01
C ASN A 40 2.11 -2.98 -0.83
N ALA A 41 2.24 -3.10 -2.14
CA ALA A 41 1.11 -3.29 -3.03
C ALA A 41 1.45 -4.22 -4.19
N ALA A 42 0.52 -5.09 -4.50
CA ALA A 42 0.56 -6.00 -5.65
C ALA A 42 -0.75 -5.90 -6.43
N VAL A 43 -0.67 -6.10 -7.74
CA VAL A 43 -1.83 -6.17 -8.63
C VAL A 43 -1.85 -7.55 -9.27
N GLU A 44 -2.95 -8.27 -9.09
CA GLU A 44 -3.13 -9.60 -9.66
C GLU A 44 -3.05 -9.55 -11.19
N GLY A 45 -2.22 -10.41 -11.78
CA GLY A 45 -2.01 -10.47 -13.22
C GLY A 45 -1.04 -9.42 -13.77
N SER A 46 -0.52 -8.50 -12.94
CA SER A 46 0.48 -7.53 -13.36
C SER A 46 1.85 -8.20 -13.52
N LEU A 47 2.50 -7.99 -14.67
CA LEU A 47 3.91 -8.36 -14.88
C LEU A 47 4.89 -7.38 -14.22
N ARG A 48 4.40 -6.26 -13.67
CA ARG A 48 5.24 -5.32 -12.91
C ARG A 48 5.54 -5.87 -11.53
N LYS A 49 6.77 -5.61 -11.07
CA LYS A 49 7.18 -5.86 -9.69
C LYS A 49 6.26 -5.15 -8.71
N ASP A 50 6.00 -5.84 -7.60
CA ASP A 50 5.32 -5.30 -6.43
C ASP A 50 5.96 -4.00 -5.98
N LYS A 51 5.13 -3.08 -5.52
CA LYS A 51 5.59 -1.79 -5.03
C LYS A 51 5.83 -1.91 -3.54
N HIS A 52 7.03 -1.57 -3.14
CA HIS A 52 7.45 -1.46 -1.75
C HIS A 52 7.91 -0.01 -1.52
N ARG A 53 7.24 0.71 -0.63
CA ARG A 53 7.44 2.14 -0.38
C ARG A 53 7.54 2.41 1.12
N GLY A 54 8.41 3.33 1.50
CA GLY A 54 8.70 3.65 2.89
C GLY A 54 10.20 3.86 3.11
N PRO A 55 10.66 3.86 4.37
CA PRO A 55 9.82 3.79 5.57
C PRO A 55 9.04 5.10 5.77
N PHE A 56 7.86 5.01 6.37
CA PHE A 56 7.01 6.13 6.74
C PHE A 56 6.87 6.21 8.26
N ASN A 57 6.88 7.43 8.80
CA ASN A 57 6.91 7.68 10.24
C ASN A 57 5.75 8.53 10.77
N GLY A 58 4.62 8.52 10.06
CA GLY A 58 3.41 9.26 10.43
C GLY A 58 2.24 8.97 9.52
N ASP A 59 1.14 9.70 9.75
CA ASP A 59 -0.08 9.58 8.94
C ASP A 59 0.21 9.96 7.49
N THR A 60 0.11 8.98 6.60
CA THR A 60 0.37 9.20 5.19
C THR A 60 -0.76 8.65 4.35
N CYS A 61 -1.25 9.47 3.42
CA CYS A 61 -2.28 9.07 2.47
C CYS A 61 -1.63 8.69 1.14
N TYR A 62 -2.21 7.72 0.44
CA TYR A 62 -1.71 7.27 -0.86
C TYR A 62 -2.86 7.09 -1.83
N ILE A 63 -2.57 7.38 -3.10
CA ILE A 63 -3.48 7.13 -4.20
C ILE A 63 -2.83 6.08 -5.10
N ILE A 64 -3.53 4.96 -5.25
CA ILE A 64 -3.17 3.91 -6.19
C ILE A 64 -4.11 4.04 -7.38
N ASN A 65 -3.55 4.26 -8.57
CA ASN A 65 -4.34 4.36 -9.79
C ASN A 65 -3.65 3.69 -10.97
N GLY A 66 -4.45 3.39 -11.99
CA GLY A 66 -4.02 2.81 -13.24
C GLY A 66 -4.62 1.44 -13.53
N PHE A 67 -4.09 0.78 -14.55
CA PHE A 67 -4.54 -0.52 -15.03
C PHE A 67 -3.52 -1.60 -14.68
N VAL A 68 -3.92 -2.88 -14.80
CA VAL A 68 -3.08 -4.05 -14.49
C VAL A 68 -1.68 -3.95 -15.11
N ASP A 69 -1.59 -3.52 -16.38
CA ASP A 69 -0.31 -3.42 -17.10
C ASP A 69 0.47 -2.13 -16.80
N ASN A 70 -0.22 -1.10 -16.31
CA ASN A 70 0.36 0.21 -16.06
C ASN A 70 -0.31 0.94 -14.88
N TRP A 71 0.17 0.62 -13.68
CA TRP A 71 -0.26 1.25 -12.44
C TRP A 71 0.88 1.95 -11.69
N ARG A 72 0.51 2.94 -10.87
CA ARG A 72 1.43 3.79 -10.09
C ARG A 72 0.87 4.04 -8.70
N ILE A 73 1.78 4.33 -7.77
CA ILE A 73 1.46 4.77 -6.41
C ILE A 73 1.96 6.20 -6.26
N TYR A 74 1.07 7.09 -5.87
CA TYR A 74 1.36 8.48 -5.55
C TYR A 74 1.16 8.70 -4.06
N ILE A 75 2.17 9.26 -3.42
CA ILE A 75 2.13 9.61 -2.00
C ILE A 75 1.51 11.00 -1.90
N VAL A 76 0.48 11.15 -1.07
CA VAL A 76 -0.13 12.44 -0.73
C VAL A 76 0.23 12.74 0.71
N ILE A 77 1.16 13.68 0.89
CA ILE A 77 1.54 14.18 2.21
C ILE A 77 0.49 15.23 2.59
N HIS A 78 -0.31 14.95 3.62
CA HIS A 78 -1.09 15.99 4.26
C HIS A 78 -0.20 16.71 5.27
N PHE A 79 0.02 18.01 5.05
CA PHE A 79 0.52 18.91 6.08
C PHE A 79 -0.69 19.27 6.96
N ILE A 80 -0.81 18.61 8.11
CA ILE A 80 -1.76 18.99 9.16
C ILE A 80 -1.06 20.03 10.05
#